data_AF-A0A6C0FWN4-F1
#
_entry.id   AF-A0A6C0FWN4-F1
#
_cell.length_a   1.000
_cell.length_b   1.000
_cell.length_c   1.000
_cell.angle_alpha   90.00
_cell.angle_beta   90.00
_cell.angle_gamma   90.00
#
_symmetry.space_group_name_H-M   'P 1'
#
loop_
_entity.id
_entity.type
_entity.pdbx_description
1 polymer ?
#
loop_
_entity_poly.entity_id
_entity_poly.type
_entity_poly.pdbx_seq_one_letter_code
_entity_poly.pdbx_strand_id
1 'polypeptide(L)'
;MKSTISIIIYLGIGYISLGLLKLMDVIKIEFKFIFSFSLAGFWFILYDLFLFILETNTSRNRYISFGLRGGRQLSLFLAIFTIVVVPFSPMKWNNNLLKQVNDSLVFIGLGLVIILIGMKTHRELKQSKETI
;
A
#
# COMPACT_ATOMS: atom_id res chain seq x y z
N MET A 1 7.60 13.05 8.78
CA MET A 1 6.76 11.86 9.03
C MET A 1 5.28 12.18 9.29
N LYS A 2 4.91 13.28 9.99
CA LYS A 2 3.48 13.62 10.22
C LYS A 2 2.65 13.86 8.95
N SER A 3 3.21 14.51 7.93
CA SER A 3 2.48 14.87 6.69
C SER A 3 2.09 13.66 5.82
N THR A 4 2.96 12.63 5.73
CA THR A 4 2.70 11.43 4.92
C THR A 4 1.55 10.59 5.50
N ILE A 5 1.44 10.52 6.83
CA ILE A 5 0.36 9.82 7.53
C ILE A 5 -0.99 10.47 7.20
N SER A 6 -1.06 11.81 7.22
CA SER A 6 -2.28 12.54 6.86
C SER A 6 -2.72 12.25 5.42
N ILE A 7 -1.79 12.22 4.46
CA ILE A 7 -2.10 11.92 3.05
C ILE A 7 -2.69 10.51 2.90
N ILE A 8 -2.11 9.51 3.57
CA ILE A 8 -2.59 8.12 3.51
C ILE A 8 -4.00 8.02 4.10
N ILE A 9 -4.29 8.73 5.20
CA ILE A 9 -5.63 8.75 5.81
C ILE A 9 -6.65 9.38 4.85
N TYR A 10 -6.33 10.53 4.24
CA TYR A 10 -7.23 11.17 3.28
C TYR A 10 -7.46 10.32 2.03
N LEU A 11 -6.42 9.64 1.53
CA LEU A 11 -6.56 8.66 0.45
C LEU A 11 -7.47 7.50 0.87
N GLY A 12 -7.32 6.98 2.08
CA GLY A 12 -8.18 5.93 2.63
C GLY A 12 -9.64 6.35 2.69
N ILE A 13 -9.93 7.54 3.22
CA ILE A 13 -11.29 8.11 3.23
C ILE A 13 -11.83 8.24 1.81
N GLY A 14 -11.04 8.76 0.87
CA GLY A 14 -11.40 8.86 -0.53
C GLY A 14 -11.79 7.52 -1.15
N TYR A 15 -11.03 6.46 -0.85
CA TYR A 15 -11.35 5.10 -1.31
C TYR A 15 -12.64 4.54 -0.72
N ILE A 16 -12.88 4.77 0.57
CA ILE A 16 -14.12 4.35 1.24
C ILE A 16 -15.32 5.05 0.59
N SER A 17 -15.23 6.37 0.38
CA SER A 17 -16.28 7.14 -0.30
C SER A 17 -16.50 6.66 -1.74
N LEU A 18 -15.44 6.41 -2.51
CA LEU A 18 -15.53 5.83 -3.86
C LEU A 18 -16.22 4.45 -3.85
N GLY A 19 -15.90 3.60 -2.88
CA GLY A 19 -16.53 2.30 -2.71
C GLY A 19 -18.03 2.40 -2.45
N LEU A 20 -18.45 3.31 -1.59
CA LEU A 20 -19.86 3.58 -1.29
C LEU A 20 -20.60 4.13 -2.52
N LEU A 21 -20.02 5.10 -3.22
CA LEU A 21 -20.60 5.68 -4.42
C LEU A 21 -20.78 4.63 -5.54
N LYS A 22 -19.83 3.70 -5.68
CA LYS A 22 -19.94 2.58 -6.62
C LYS A 22 -21.04 1.61 -6.20
N LEU A 23 -21.18 1.31 -4.90
CA LEU A 23 -22.21 0.41 -4.39
C LEU A 23 -23.62 0.95 -4.65
N MET A 24 -23.80 2.27 -4.57
CA MET A 24 -25.04 2.97 -4.86
C MET A 24 -25.31 3.16 -6.37
N ASP A 25 -24.44 2.62 -7.24
CA ASP A 25 -24.48 2.78 -8.70
C ASP A 25 -24.52 4.26 -9.19
N VAL A 26 -24.02 5.18 -8.36
CA VAL A 26 -23.95 6.62 -8.68
C VAL A 26 -22.84 6.89 -9.71
N ILE A 27 -21.79 6.08 -9.70
CA ILE A 27 -20.63 6.21 -10.59
C ILE A 27 -20.24 4.86 -11.21
N LYS A 28 -20.01 4.87 -12.53
CA LYS A 28 -19.44 3.72 -13.25
C LYS A 28 -17.92 3.84 -13.25
N ILE A 29 -17.27 3.14 -12.32
CA ILE A 29 -15.80 3.06 -12.27
C ILE A 29 -15.34 1.95 -13.20
N GLU A 30 -14.61 2.31 -14.26
CA GLU A 30 -13.99 1.34 -15.14
C GLU A 30 -12.93 0.50 -14.42
N PHE A 31 -12.78 -0.76 -14.84
CA PHE A 31 -11.84 -1.71 -14.25
C PHE A 31 -10.38 -1.20 -14.24
N LYS A 32 -9.98 -0.41 -15.24
CA LYS A 32 -8.63 0.17 -15.33
C LYS A 32 -8.26 1.03 -14.11
N PHE A 33 -9.22 1.79 -13.59
CA PHE A 33 -9.01 2.61 -12.39
C PHE A 33 -8.95 1.75 -11.14
N ILE A 34 -9.84 0.76 -11.01
CA ILE A 34 -9.86 -0.18 -9.88
C ILE A 34 -8.53 -0.94 -9.79
N PHE A 35 -8.04 -1.45 -10.92
CA PHE A 35 -6.76 -2.14 -11.00
C PHE A 35 -5.60 -1.21 -10.60
N SER A 36 -5.56 -0.01 -11.16
CA SER A 36 -4.52 0.98 -10.86
C SER A 36 -4.50 1.34 -9.39
N PHE A 37 -5.67 1.52 -8.78
CA PHE A 37 -5.81 1.80 -7.36
C PHE A 37 -5.38 0.62 -6.48
N SER A 38 -5.78 -0.60 -6.81
CA SER A 38 -5.36 -1.81 -6.11
C SER A 38 -3.83 -1.96 -6.13
N LEU A 39 -3.23 -1.83 -7.30
CA LEU A 39 -1.79 -1.93 -7.48
C LEU A 39 -1.04 -0.79 -6.75
N ALA A 40 -1.56 0.43 -6.78
CA ALA A 40 -0.99 1.54 -6.02
C ALA A 40 -1.08 1.31 -4.50
N GLY A 41 -2.22 0.80 -4.02
CA GLY A 41 -2.41 0.41 -2.63
C GLY A 41 -1.39 -0.64 -2.20
N PHE A 42 -1.14 -1.65 -3.03
CA PHE A 42 -0.11 -2.65 -2.79
C PHE A 42 1.30 -2.03 -2.64
N TRP A 43 1.65 -1.07 -3.50
CA TRP A 43 2.93 -0.35 -3.37
C TRP A 43 3.03 0.49 -2.09
N PHE A 44 1.93 1.11 -1.64
CA PHE A 44 1.90 1.80 -0.34
C PHE A 44 2.10 0.84 0.85
N ILE A 45 1.54 -0.37 0.78
CA ILE A 45 1.74 -1.39 1.80
C ILE A 45 3.21 -1.84 1.84
N LEU A 46 3.84 -2.04 0.67
CA LEU A 46 5.27 -2.34 0.60
C LEU A 46 6.15 -1.20 1.14
N TYR A 47 5.77 0.05 0.86
CA TYR A 47 6.44 1.22 1.45
C TYR A 47 6.42 1.17 2.98
N ASP A 48 5.26 0.91 3.58
CA ASP A 48 5.11 0.83 5.04
C ASP A 48 5.86 -0.38 5.62
N LEU A 49 5.88 -1.51 4.89
CA LEU A 49 6.68 -2.68 5.25
C LEU A 49 8.18 -2.36 5.32
N PHE A 50 8.72 -1.70 4.29
CA PHE A 50 10.13 -1.31 4.28
C PHE A 50 10.46 -0.31 5.39
N LEU A 51 9.55 0.64 5.66
CA LEU A 51 9.71 1.59 6.76
C LEU A 51 9.78 0.86 8.10
N PHE A 52 8.84 -0.06 8.36
CA PHE A 52 8.79 -0.83 9.59
C PHE A 52 10.06 -1.67 9.80
N ILE A 53 10.55 -2.33 8.75
CA ILE A 53 11.78 -3.14 8.81
C ILE A 53 13.00 -2.24 9.09
N LEU A 54 13.09 -1.06 8.47
CA LEU A 54 14.16 -0.08 8.70
C LEU A 54 14.18 0.43 10.14
N GLU A 55 13.01 0.75 10.69
CA GLU A 55 12.86 1.21 12.08
C GLU A 55 13.15 0.12 13.11
N THR A 56 13.03 -1.15 12.72
CA THR A 56 13.28 -2.30 13.61
C THR A 56 14.75 -2.76 13.57
N ASN A 57 15.45 -2.57 12.44
CA ASN A 57 16.80 -3.11 12.22
C ASN A 57 17.92 -2.05 12.21
N THR A 58 17.75 -0.94 12.92
CA THR A 58 18.60 0.27 12.79
C THR A 58 20.10 0.05 13.09
N SER A 59 20.52 -1.06 13.71
CA SER A 59 21.92 -1.32 14.06
C SER A 59 22.64 -2.47 13.32
N ARG A 60 21.96 -3.29 12.50
CA ARG A 60 22.52 -4.62 12.14
C ARG A 60 23.34 -4.71 10.84
N ASN A 61 23.11 -3.87 9.83
CA ASN A 61 23.93 -3.88 8.59
C ASN A 61 23.70 -2.63 7.70
N ARG A 62 24.77 -1.90 7.36
CA ARG A 62 24.71 -0.67 6.56
C ARG A 62 24.22 -0.91 5.13
N TYR A 63 24.60 -2.03 4.50
CA TYR A 63 24.19 -2.36 3.12
C TYR A 63 22.69 -2.69 3.02
N ILE A 64 22.17 -3.45 3.98
CA ILE A 64 20.74 -3.79 4.06
C ILE A 64 19.91 -2.52 4.25
N SER A 65 20.40 -1.59 5.08
CA SER A 65 19.71 -0.31 5.30
C SER A 65 19.65 0.56 4.04
N PHE A 66 20.66 0.50 3.16
CA PHE A 66 20.68 1.25 1.91
C PHE A 66 19.69 0.66 0.90
N GLY A 67 19.70 -0.67 0.74
CA GLY A 67 18.76 -1.38 -0.13
C GLY A 67 17.30 -1.16 0.28
N LEU A 68 17.01 -1.23 1.59
CA LEU A 68 15.66 -0.97 2.11
C LEU A 68 15.22 0.49 1.93
N ARG A 69 16.13 1.46 2.09
CA ARG A 69 15.83 2.88 1.82
C ARG A 69 15.53 3.11 0.34
N GLY A 70 16.27 2.46 -0.55
CA GLY A 70 16.03 2.47 -2.00
C GLY A 70 14.67 1.86 -2.33
N GLY A 71 14.39 0.66 -1.82
CA GLY A 71 13.11 -0.04 -1.99
C GLY A 71 11.93 0.82 -1.52
N ARG A 72 12.07 1.48 -0.36
CA ARG A 72 11.06 2.42 0.15
C ARG A 72 10.75 3.56 -0.82
N GLN A 73 11.78 4.28 -1.29
CA GLN A 73 11.60 5.39 -2.24
C GLN A 73 10.98 4.89 -3.56
N LEU A 74 11.47 3.76 -4.06
CA LEU A 74 11.02 3.14 -5.29
C LEU A 74 9.54 2.72 -5.20
N SER A 75 9.11 2.11 -4.10
CA SER A 75 7.71 1.75 -3.88
C SER A 75 6.78 2.98 -3.88
N LEU A 76 7.21 4.09 -3.27
CA LEU A 76 6.40 5.32 -3.28
C LEU A 76 6.31 5.90 -4.71
N PHE A 77 7.43 5.93 -5.43
CA PHE A 77 7.44 6.35 -6.83
C PHE A 77 6.52 5.47 -7.69
N LEU A 78 6.61 4.14 -7.54
CA LEU A 78 5.76 3.18 -8.24
C LEU A 78 4.28 3.36 -7.89
N ALA A 79 3.94 3.68 -6.65
CA ALA A 79 2.56 3.94 -6.25
C ALA A 79 1.98 5.14 -7.01
N ILE A 80 2.70 6.28 -7.01
CA ILE A 80 2.29 7.49 -7.72
C ILE A 80 2.24 7.25 -9.23
N PHE A 81 3.28 6.64 -9.77
CA PHE A 81 3.36 6.28 -11.19
C PHE A 81 2.18 5.39 -11.61
N THR A 82 1.81 4.43 -10.77
CA THR A 82 0.67 3.55 -11.03
C THR A 82 -0.64 4.35 -11.09
N ILE A 83 -0.88 5.26 -10.17
CA ILE A 83 -2.10 6.08 -10.18
C ILE A 83 -2.18 6.97 -11.43
N VAL A 84 -1.04 7.52 -11.87
CA VAL A 84 -1.00 8.52 -12.95
C VAL A 84 -0.90 7.90 -14.34
N VAL A 85 -0.15 6.80 -14.51
CA VAL A 85 0.22 6.29 -15.85
C VAL A 85 -0.58 5.04 -16.21
N VAL A 86 -0.77 4.12 -15.27
CA VAL A 86 -1.41 2.83 -15.54
C VAL A 86 -2.83 2.98 -16.08
N PRO A 87 -3.73 3.85 -15.58
CA PRO A 87 -5.09 3.93 -16.11
C PRO A 87 -5.18 4.50 -17.53
N PHE A 88 -4.14 5.18 -18.02
CA PHE A 88 -4.06 5.75 -19.37
C PHE A 88 -3.27 4.87 -20.34
N SER A 89 -2.74 3.74 -19.87
CA SER A 89 -2.04 2.80 -20.75
C SER A 89 -3.03 2.19 -21.76
N PRO A 90 -2.66 2.09 -23.06
CA PRO A 90 -3.51 1.57 -24.14
C PRO A 90 -3.65 0.04 -24.09
N MET A 91 -3.79 -0.53 -22.89
CA MET A 91 -3.88 -1.97 -22.66
C MET A 91 -5.33 -2.47 -22.74
N LYS A 92 -5.54 -3.74 -23.10
CA LYS A 92 -6.87 -4.37 -23.06
C LYS A 92 -7.25 -4.71 -21.62
N TRP A 93 -7.95 -3.79 -20.97
CA TRP A 93 -8.35 -3.89 -19.56
C TRP A 93 -9.36 -4.99 -19.25
N ASN A 94 -10.16 -5.41 -20.22
CA ASN A 94 -11.19 -6.43 -20.03
C ASN A 94 -10.64 -7.85 -20.30
N ASN A 95 -9.64 -8.28 -19.53
CA ASN A 95 -9.09 -9.64 -19.59
C ASN A 95 -9.26 -10.33 -18.23
N ASN A 96 -9.66 -11.60 -18.23
CA ASN A 96 -9.77 -12.42 -17.02
C ASN A 96 -8.45 -12.52 -16.26
N LEU A 97 -7.31 -12.54 -16.96
CA LEU A 97 -5.99 -12.56 -16.31
C LEU A 97 -5.76 -11.33 -15.44
N LEU A 98 -6.09 -10.14 -15.95
CA LEU A 98 -5.93 -8.89 -15.18
C LEU A 98 -6.84 -8.84 -13.95
N LYS A 99 -8.05 -9.42 -14.05
CA LYS A 99 -8.96 -9.58 -12.90
C LYS A 99 -8.36 -10.51 -11.84
N GLN A 100 -7.85 -11.68 -12.24
CA GLN A 100 -7.20 -12.61 -11.31
C GLN A 100 -5.96 -12.01 -10.65
N VAL A 101 -5.15 -11.25 -11.40
CA VAL A 101 -4.00 -10.52 -10.85
C VAL A 101 -4.46 -9.46 -9.86
N ASN A 102 -5.51 -8.70 -10.18
CA ASN A 102 -6.10 -7.72 -9.26
C ASN A 102 -6.53 -8.37 -7.95
N ASP A 103 -7.29 -9.46 -8.02
CA ASP A 103 -7.82 -10.12 -6.83
C ASP A 103 -6.68 -10.70 -5.98
N SER A 104 -5.67 -11.27 -6.63
CA SER A 104 -4.45 -11.74 -5.96
C SER A 104 -3.70 -10.60 -5.26
N LEU A 105 -3.55 -9.44 -5.92
CA LEU A 105 -2.92 -8.25 -5.33
C LEU A 105 -3.69 -7.76 -4.11
N VAL A 106 -5.03 -7.75 -4.17
CA VAL A 106 -5.88 -7.37 -3.04
C VAL A 106 -5.67 -8.32 -1.87
N PHE A 107 -5.73 -9.65 -2.10
CA PHE A 107 -5.57 -10.62 -1.02
C PHE A 107 -4.18 -10.62 -0.38
N ILE A 108 -3.13 -10.55 -1.20
CA ILE A 108 -1.75 -10.47 -0.71
C ILE A 108 -1.57 -9.14 0.05
N GLY A 109 -2.07 -8.03 -0.49
CA GLY A 109 -2.04 -6.72 0.15
C GLY A 109 -2.71 -6.74 1.53
N LEU A 110 -3.92 -7.28 1.63
CA LEU A 110 -4.64 -7.44 2.90
C LEU A 110 -3.85 -8.30 3.89
N GLY A 111 -3.29 -9.43 3.45
CA GLY A 111 -2.45 -10.29 4.29
C GLY A 111 -1.24 -9.54 4.85
N LEU A 112 -0.54 -8.77 4.01
CA LEU A 112 0.59 -7.93 4.43
C LEU A 112 0.18 -6.85 5.43
N VAL A 113 -0.97 -6.21 5.25
CA VAL A 113 -1.50 -5.21 6.19
C VAL A 113 -1.78 -5.85 7.56
N ILE A 114 -2.41 -7.02 7.60
CA ILE A 114 -2.70 -7.74 8.86
C ILE A 114 -1.40 -8.09 9.59
N ILE A 115 -0.40 -8.61 8.86
CA ILE A 115 0.92 -8.91 9.42
C ILE A 115 1.57 -7.63 9.97
N LEU A 116 1.56 -6.54 9.21
CA LEU A 116 2.13 -5.26 9.63
C LEU A 116 1.49 -4.72 10.90
N ILE A 117 0.16 -4.76 10.98
CA ILE A 117 -0.58 -4.37 12.19
C ILE A 117 -0.14 -5.23 13.37
N GLY A 118 -0.13 -6.56 13.20
CA GLY A 118 0.29 -7.48 14.27
C GLY A 118 1.73 -7.22 14.75
N MET A 119 2.66 -6.97 13.84
CA MET A 119 4.05 -6.64 14.18
C MET A 119 4.18 -5.29 14.89
N LYS A 120 3.47 -4.26 14.43
CA LYS A 120 3.45 -2.92 15.06
C LYS A 120 2.88 -3.00 16.48
N THR A 121 1.72 -3.63 16.66
CA THR A 121 1.10 -3.82 17.99
C THR A 121 2.01 -4.59 18.94
N HIS A 122 2.65 -5.67 18.48
CA HIS A 122 3.57 -6.44 19.34
C HIS A 122 4.76 -5.60 19.82
N ARG A 123 5.30 -4.74 18.95
CA ARG A 123 6.40 -3.82 19.28
C ARG A 123 5.98 -2.79 20.33
N GLU A 124 4.83 -2.16 20.16
CA GLU A 124 4.28 -1.18 21.11
C GLU A 124 4.04 -1.79 22.49
N LEU A 125 3.48 -3.01 22.53
CA LEU A 125 3.28 -3.75 23.79
C LEU A 125 4.60 -4.09 24.48
N LYS A 126 5.64 -4.46 23.71
CA LYS A 126 6.96 -4.75 24.28
C LYS A 126 7.61 -3.50 24.89
N GLN A 127 7.53 -2.35 24.19
CA GLN A 127 8.05 -1.08 24.69
C GLN A 127 7.34 -0.62 25.97
N SER A 128 6.01 -0.75 26.03
CA SER A 128 5.22 -0.43 27.23
C SER A 128 5.67 -1.22 28.47
N LYS A 129 5.96 -2.52 28.31
CA LYS A 129 6.44 -3.39 29.41
C LYS A 129 7.86 -3.08 29.89
N GLU A 130 8.71 -2.50 29.05
CA GLU A 130 10.08 -2.10 29.43
C GLU A 130 10.13 -0.74 30.15
N THR A 131 9.00 -0.01 30.23
CA THR A 131 8.91 1.32 30.84
C THR A 131 8.28 1.30 32.25
N ILE A 132 7.90 0.12 32.75
CA ILE A 132 7.34 -0.13 34.09
C ILE A 132 8.37 -0.91 34.90
#